data_AF-A0AAX6DHK9-F1
#
_entry.id   AF-A0AAX6DHK9-F1
#
_cell.length_a   1.000
_cell.length_b   1.000
_cell.length_c   1.000
_cell.angle_alpha   90.00
_cell.angle_beta   90.00
_cell.angle_gamma   90.00
#
_symmetry.space_group_name_H-M   'P 1'
#
loop_
_entity.id
_entity.type
_entity.pdbx_description
1 polymer ?
#
loop_
_entity_poly.entity_id
_entity_poly.type
_entity_poly.pdbx_seq_one_letter_code
_entity_poly.pdbx_strand_id
1 'polypeptide(L)'
;MLNNCWSISKNGIPFRSMVATGGFKQKTQLNSLKHELEVLIATPGRFIFLLQEGFVKLDNLKWCCQLQIALFKSSLLCQKKTFGII
;
A
#
# COMPACT_ATOMS: atom_id res chain seq x y z
N MET A 1 -3.06 -22.08 -9.26
CA MET A 1 -3.05 -20.64 -8.95
C MET A 1 -3.80 -20.29 -7.66
N LEU A 2 -4.97 -20.87 -7.39
CA LEU A 2 -5.75 -20.59 -6.16
C LEU A 2 -5.03 -20.90 -4.85
N ASN A 3 -4.22 -21.96 -4.79
CA ASN A 3 -3.46 -22.33 -3.57
C ASN A 3 -2.52 -21.22 -3.10
N ASN A 4 -1.91 -20.46 -4.02
CA ASN A 4 -1.04 -19.34 -3.68
C ASN A 4 -1.84 -18.18 -3.09
N CYS A 5 -2.98 -17.83 -3.71
CA CYS A 5 -3.87 -16.79 -3.18
C CYS A 5 -4.38 -17.14 -1.78
N TRP A 6 -4.74 -18.40 -1.56
CA TRP A 6 -5.18 -18.88 -0.25
C TRP A 6 -4.08 -18.78 0.79
N SER A 7 -2.85 -19.22 0.44
CA SER A 7 -1.69 -19.12 1.34
C SER A 7 -1.39 -17.67 1.72
N ILE A 8 -1.42 -16.75 0.76
CA ILE A 8 -1.19 -15.31 1.00
C ILE A 8 -2.32 -14.70 1.84
N SER A 9 -3.57 -15.07 1.58
CA SER A 9 -4.70 -14.58 2.37
C SER A 9 -4.66 -15.08 3.81
N LYS A 10 -4.17 -16.30 4.03
CA LYS A 10 -4.12 -16.92 5.36
C LYS A 10 -2.89 -16.48 6.16
N ASN A 11 -1.72 -16.47 5.52
CA ASN A 11 -0.44 -16.23 6.20
C ASN A 11 0.06 -14.79 6.04
N GLY A 12 -0.61 -14.00 5.19
CA GLY A 12 -0.14 -12.67 4.80
C GLY A 12 0.98 -12.74 3.75
N ILE A 13 1.47 -11.56 3.40
CA ILE A 13 2.64 -11.37 2.54
C ILE A 13 3.90 -11.33 3.40
N PRO A 14 4.99 -12.02 3.01
CA PRO A 14 6.24 -12.08 3.78
C PRO A 14 7.13 -10.84 3.59
N PHE A 15 6.56 -9.73 3.13
CA PHE A 15 7.26 -8.47 2.91
C PHE A 15 6.40 -7.31 3.41
N ARG A 16 7.06 -6.24 3.84
CA ARG A 16 6.33 -5.08 4.36
C ARG A 16 5.86 -4.19 3.22
N SER A 17 4.55 -4.08 3.07
CA SER A 17 3.92 -3.20 2.08
C SER A 17 3.04 -2.13 2.70
N MET A 18 2.86 -1.04 1.97
CA MET A 18 1.99 0.07 2.37
C MET A 18 1.22 0.62 1.18
N VAL A 19 -0.01 1.07 1.45
CA VAL A 19 -0.86 1.79 0.49
C VAL A 19 -0.96 3.27 0.87
N ALA A 20 -0.51 4.16 -0.01
CA ALA A 20 -0.53 5.61 0.12
C ALA A 20 -1.53 6.24 -0.86
N THR A 21 -2.77 6.41 -0.41
CA THR A 21 -3.83 7.06 -1.20
C THR A 21 -4.49 8.17 -0.38
N GLY A 22 -5.30 9.00 -1.06
CA GLY A 22 -6.27 9.85 -0.39
C GLY A 22 -7.32 9.04 0.37
N GLY A 23 -8.00 9.67 1.34
CA GLY A 23 -9.07 9.04 2.14
C GLY A 23 -8.59 8.26 3.38
N PHE A 24 -7.32 8.40 3.75
CA PHE A 24 -6.74 7.81 4.96
C PHE A 24 -5.98 8.87 5.77
N LYS A 25 -5.83 8.63 7.08
CA LYS A 25 -5.13 9.55 7.99
C LYS A 25 -3.65 9.65 7.61
N GLN A 26 -3.21 10.86 7.28
CA GLN A 26 -1.81 11.15 6.92
C GLN A 26 -0.83 10.70 8.01
N LYS A 27 -1.13 10.97 9.28
CA LYS A 27 -0.26 10.58 10.40
C LYS A 27 0.01 9.07 10.44
N THR A 28 -1.00 8.25 10.15
CA THR A 28 -0.86 6.79 10.09
C THR A 28 0.03 6.38 8.91
N GLN A 29 -0.19 6.98 7.74
CA GLN A 29 0.64 6.74 6.55
C GLN A 29 2.11 7.11 6.80
N LEU A 30 2.37 8.28 7.38
CA LEU A 30 3.72 8.75 7.69
C LEU A 30 4.40 7.91 8.78
N ASN A 31 3.65 7.47 9.79
CA ASN A 31 4.21 6.55 10.80
C ASN A 31 4.59 5.19 10.20
N SER A 32 3.82 4.68 9.23
CA SER A 32 4.17 3.45 8.52
C SER A 32 5.45 3.57 7.69
N LEU A 33 5.73 4.77 7.15
CA LEU A 33 6.94 5.11 6.40
C LEU A 33 8.21 5.21 7.26
N LYS A 34 8.08 5.36 8.60
CA LYS A 34 9.25 5.40 9.50
C LYS A 34 9.98 4.06 9.60
N HIS A 35 9.32 2.99 9.20
CA HIS A 35 9.92 1.68 9.16
C HIS A 35 10.28 1.34 7.71
N GLU A 36 11.29 0.49 7.54
CA GLU A 36 11.72 0.03 6.23
C GLU A 36 10.56 -0.63 5.47
N LEU A 37 10.31 -0.16 4.25
CA LEU A 37 9.23 -0.60 3.37
C LEU A 37 9.82 -1.19 2.10
N GLU A 38 9.35 -2.39 1.73
CA GLU A 38 9.82 -3.06 0.51
C GLU A 38 8.92 -2.73 -0.68
N VAL A 39 7.61 -2.54 -0.44
CA VAL A 39 6.63 -2.26 -1.49
C VAL A 39 5.74 -1.08 -1.09
N LEU A 40 5.77 -0.03 -1.91
CA LEU A 40 4.87 1.12 -1.80
C LEU A 40 3.87 1.13 -2.97
N ILE A 41 2.58 1.10 -2.64
CA ILE A 41 1.49 1.25 -3.60
C ILE A 41 0.89 2.63 -3.38
N ALA A 42 0.92 3.52 -4.38
CA ALA A 42 0.48 4.90 -4.19
C ALA A 42 -0.31 5.41 -5.39
N THR A 43 -1.28 6.30 -5.15
CA THR A 43 -1.87 7.09 -6.25
C THR A 43 -0.87 8.14 -6.72
N PRO A 44 -0.84 8.51 -8.01
CA PRO A 44 0.18 9.42 -8.55
C PRO A 44 0.32 10.73 -7.75
N GLY A 45 -0.80 11.39 -7.43
CA GLY A 45 -0.76 12.62 -6.63
C GLY A 45 -0.20 12.42 -5.22
N ARG A 46 -0.47 11.27 -4.58
CA ARG A 46 0.06 10.99 -3.23
C ARG A 46 1.52 10.58 -3.27
N PHE A 47 1.95 9.86 -4.31
CA PHE A 47 3.34 9.49 -4.53
C PHE A 47 4.21 10.73 -4.73
N ILE A 48 3.80 11.66 -5.61
CA ILE A 48 4.54 12.89 -5.89
C ILE A 48 4.69 13.71 -4.60
N PHE A 49 3.62 13.86 -3.82
CA PHE A 49 3.69 14.54 -2.51
C PHE A 49 4.74 13.89 -1.58
N LEU A 50 4.71 12.56 -1.42
CA LEU A 50 5.65 11.86 -0.53
C LEU A 50 7.10 11.99 -1.00
N LEU A 51 7.33 12.05 -2.32
CA LEU A 51 8.64 12.25 -2.92
C LEU A 51 9.14 13.69 -2.72
N GLN A 52 8.31 14.69 -3.00
CA GLN A 52 8.66 16.11 -2.88
C GLN A 52 8.96 16.53 -1.45
N GLU A 53 8.19 16.02 -0.48
CA GLU A 53 8.42 16.27 0.95
C GLU A 53 9.60 15.46 1.52
N GLY A 54 10.18 14.54 0.74
CA GLY A 54 11.32 13.72 1.17
C GLY A 54 10.96 12.59 2.14
N PHE A 55 9.67 12.23 2.28
CA PHE A 55 9.25 11.08 3.07
C PHE A 55 9.58 9.74 2.41
N VAL A 56 9.70 9.73 1.09
CA VAL A 56 10.14 8.58 0.29
C VAL A 56 11.33 8.99 -0.54
N LYS A 57 12.37 8.15 -0.56
CA LYS A 57 13.52 8.28 -1.44
C LYS A 57 13.58 7.09 -2.38
N LEU A 58 14.11 7.29 -3.59
CA LEU A 58 14.18 6.26 -4.64
C LEU A 58 15.57 5.62 -4.76
N ASP A 59 16.45 5.85 -3.79
CA ASP A 59 17.86 5.45 -3.80
C ASP A 59 18.07 3.94 -4.04
N ASN A 60 17.13 3.10 -3.56
CA ASN A 60 17.19 1.63 -3.65
C ASN A 60 16.05 1.04 -4.52
N LEU A 61 15.49 1.81 -5.44
CA LEU A 61 14.37 1.36 -6.27
C LEU A 61 14.85 0.35 -7.33
N LYS A 62 14.42 -0.91 -7.20
CA LYS A 62 14.73 -1.95 -8.20
C LYS A 62 13.76 -1.96 -9.38
N TRP A 63 12.48 -1.75 -9.10
CA TRP A 63 11.40 -1.85 -10.07
C TRP A 63 10.34 -0.79 -9.80
N CYS A 64 9.79 -0.20 -10.85
CA CYS A 64 8.68 0.73 -10.78
C CYS A 64 7.62 0.30 -11.79
N CYS A 65 6.38 0.13 -11.34
CA CYS A 65 5.26 -0.24 -12.19
C CYS A 65 4.22 0.86 -12.17
N GLN A 66 3.90 1.41 -13.34
CA GLN A 66 2.78 2.33 -13.49
C GLN A 66 1.52 1.54 -13.83
N LEU A 67 0.59 1.44 -12.88
CA LEU A 67 -0.72 0.83 -13.13
C LEU A 67 -1.75 1.91 -13.48
N GLN A 68 -2.28 1.85 -14.70
CA GLN A 68 -3.55 2.50 -15.05
C GLN A 68 -4.69 1.53 -14.74
N ILE A 69 -5.12 1.47 -13.48
CA ILE A 69 -6.40 0.85 -13.14
C ILE A 69 -7.40 1.95 -12.83
N ALA A 70 -8.33 2.18 -13.75
CA ALA A 70 -9.59 2.85 -13.47
C ALA A 70 -10.66 1.76 -13.29
N LEU A 71 -11.04 1.46 -12.05
CA LEU A 71 -12.17 0.56 -11.78
C LEU A 71 -13.13 1.14 -10.74
N PHE A 72 -14.21 1.67 -11.31
CA PHE A 72 -15.62 1.42 -11.02
C PHE A 72 -16.09 1.43 -9.54
N LYS A 73 -17.05 2.30 -9.27
CA LYS A 73 -17.81 2.38 -8.02
C LYS A 73 -18.46 1.03 -7.70
N SER A 74 -18.48 0.71 -6.41
CA SER A 74 -19.27 -0.34 -5.70
C SER A 74 -18.50 -1.58 -5.26
N SER A 75 -18.35 -1.72 -3.93
CA SER A 75 -18.17 -2.99 -3.21
C SER A 75 -16.77 -3.64 -3.17
N LEU A 76 -15.73 -2.94 -2.72
CA LEU A 76 -14.54 -3.59 -2.14
C LEU A 76 -14.36 -3.25 -0.65
N LEU A 77 -15.16 -3.97 0.13
CA LEU A 77 -15.03 -4.25 1.56
C LEU A 77 -13.77 -5.10 1.87
N CYS A 78 -12.64 -4.83 1.23
CA CYS A 78 -11.45 -5.69 1.29
C CYS A 78 -10.23 -4.75 1.39
N GLN A 79 -10.03 -4.06 2.51
CA GLN A 79 -8.96 -4.35 3.47
C GLN A 79 -9.17 -3.56 4.80
N LYS A 80 -10.37 -3.02 5.04
CA LYS A 80 -10.68 -2.17 6.21
C LYS A 80 -11.51 -2.84 7.32
N LYS A 81 -11.79 -4.15 7.23
CA LYS A 81 -12.64 -4.85 8.22
C LYS A 81 -11.99 -6.14 8.76
N THR A 82 -10.74 -6.03 9.22
CA THR A 82 -10.09 -7.06 10.05
C THR A 82 -9.26 -6.41 11.16
N PHE A 83 -9.83 -5.39 11.81
CA PHE A 83 -9.43 -4.93 13.14
C PHE A 83 -10.72 -4.87 13.96
N GLY A 84 -10.99 -5.97 14.65
CA GLY A 84 -12.22 -6.25 15.36
C GLY A 84 -12.22 -7.69 15.83
N ILE A 85 -11.17 -8.04 16.59
CA ILE A 85 -11.11 -9.25 17.41
C ILE A 85 -11.41 -8.78 18.84
N ILE A 86 -12.69 -8.80 19.19
CA ILE A 86 -13.22 -9.31 20.47
C ILE A 86 -14.54 -10.01 20.11
#